data_AF-A0A842NWE2-F1
#
_entry.id   AF-A0A842NWE2-F1
#
_cell.length_a   1.000
_cell.length_b   1.000
_cell.length_c   1.000
_cell.angle_alpha   90.00
_cell.angle_beta   90.00
_cell.angle_gamma   90.00
#
_symmetry.space_group_name_H-M   'P 1'
#
loop_
_entity.id
_entity.type
_entity.pdbx_description
1 polymer ?
#
loop_
_entity_poly.entity_id
_entity_poly.type
_entity_poly.pdbx_seq_one_letter_code
_entity_poly.pdbx_strand_id
1 'polypeptide(L)'
;MLAVSLILGVYFYFKKSRRDGVFFVSLILIASILVKSLKEIFQRARPLNSIIVETGYSLPSGHALISLVFFGSLTYLFLRKKVNLVLMLSSTILVLLIGFSRLYLRVHWLSDILAGYLIGIIIL
;
A
#
# COMPACT_ATOMS: atom_id res chain seq x y z
N MET A 1 -2.30 3.20 -7.62
CA MET A 1 -2.25 1.76 -7.29
C MET A 1 -3.56 1.06 -7.62
N LEU A 2 -4.73 1.54 -7.19
CA LEU A 2 -6.04 0.93 -7.54
C LEU A 2 -6.25 0.63 -9.04
N ALA A 3 -6.06 1.60 -9.93
CA ALA A 3 -6.22 1.38 -11.37
C ALA A 3 -5.28 0.29 -11.92
N VAL A 4 -4.01 0.32 -11.51
CA VAL A 4 -3.02 -0.70 -11.86
C VAL A 4 -3.44 -2.06 -11.30
N SER A 5 -3.98 -2.11 -10.08
CA SER A 5 -4.47 -3.34 -9.47
C SER A 5 -5.65 -3.94 -10.21
N LEU A 6 -6.57 -3.12 -10.73
CA LEU A 6 -7.68 -3.58 -11.57
C LEU A 6 -7.16 -4.15 -12.89
N ILE A 7 -6.22 -3.47 -13.55
CA ILE A 7 -5.59 -3.95 -14.79
C ILE A 7 -4.89 -5.30 -14.55
N LEU A 8 -4.12 -5.44 -13.47
CA LEU A 8 -3.46 -6.70 -13.12
C LEU A 8 -4.48 -7.79 -12.74
N GLY A 9 -5.57 -7.44 -12.07
CA GLY A 9 -6.67 -8.37 -11.78
C GLY A 9 -7.32 -8.92 -13.04
N VAL A 10 -7.58 -8.04 -14.02
CA VAL A 10 -8.09 -8.43 -15.35
C VAL A 10 -7.06 -9.31 -16.08
N TYR A 11 -5.77 -8.96 -16.03
CA TYR A 11 -4.71 -9.79 -16.59
C TYR A 11 -4.68 -11.20 -15.97
N PHE A 12 -4.74 -11.32 -14.65
CA PHE A 12 -4.79 -12.62 -13.95
C PHE A 12 -6.04 -13.43 -14.32
N TYR A 13 -7.17 -12.76 -14.54
CA TYR A 13 -8.40 -13.38 -15.00
C TYR A 13 -8.22 -14.07 -16.37
N PHE A 14 -7.58 -13.39 -17.32
CA PHE A 14 -7.28 -13.94 -18.65
C PHE A 14 -6.20 -15.04 -18.62
N LYS A 15 -5.26 -15.00 -17.68
CA LYS A 15 -4.22 -16.03 -17.45
C LYS A 15 -4.74 -17.33 -16.79
N LYS A 16 -6.06 -17.53 -16.67
CA LYS A 16 -6.72 -18.62 -15.91
C LYS A 16 -6.34 -18.68 -14.42
N SER A 17 -5.70 -17.65 -13.87
CA SER A 17 -5.31 -17.55 -12.45
C SER A 17 -6.30 -16.67 -11.69
N ARG A 18 -7.61 -16.95 -11.86
CA ARG A 18 -8.69 -16.09 -11.35
C ARG A 18 -8.64 -15.89 -9.84
N ARG A 19 -8.24 -16.92 -9.09
CA ARG A 19 -8.11 -16.87 -7.63
C ARG A 19 -7.04 -15.87 -7.19
N ASP A 20 -5.91 -15.83 -7.88
CA ASP A 20 -4.82 -14.89 -7.57
C ASP A 20 -5.21 -13.45 -7.90
N GLY A 21 -5.93 -13.24 -9.00
CA GLY A 21 -6.48 -11.92 -9.35
C GLY A 21 -7.50 -11.41 -8.33
N VAL A 22 -8.45 -12.26 -7.93
CA VAL A 22 -9.45 -11.93 -6.89
C VAL A 22 -8.77 -11.64 -5.56
N PHE A 23 -7.82 -12.47 -5.14
CA PHE A 23 -7.02 -12.26 -3.93
C PHE A 23 -6.28 -10.92 -3.96
N PHE A 24 -5.58 -10.62 -5.05
CA PHE A 24 -4.82 -9.37 -5.16
C PHE A 24 -5.73 -8.14 -5.12
N VAL A 25 -6.84 -8.16 -5.86
CA VAL A 25 -7.79 -7.03 -5.90
C VAL A 25 -8.51 -6.87 -4.56
N SER A 26 -8.89 -7.96 -3.89
CA SER A 26 -9.57 -7.89 -2.59
C SER A 26 -8.68 -7.27 -1.52
N LEU A 27 -7.40 -7.63 -1.45
CA LEU A 27 -6.46 -7.02 -0.50
C LEU A 27 -6.33 -5.50 -0.71
N ILE A 28 -6.25 -5.06 -1.97
CA ILE A 28 -6.15 -3.63 -2.30
C ILE A 28 -7.45 -2.88 -1.96
N LEU A 29 -8.61 -3.50 -2.18
CA LEU A 29 -9.90 -2.95 -1.78
C LEU A 29 -10.01 -2.81 -0.27
N ILE A 30 -9.69 -3.88 0.48
CA ILE A 30 -9.70 -3.88 1.95
C ILE A 30 -8.76 -2.78 2.48
N ALA A 31 -7.54 -2.71 1.96
CA ALA A 31 -6.57 -1.66 2.30
C ALA A 31 -7.13 -0.25 2.05
N SER A 32 -7.74 -0.02 0.89
CA SER A 32 -8.30 1.29 0.51
C SER A 32 -9.48 1.70 1.40
N ILE A 33 -10.36 0.75 1.71
CA ILE A 33 -11.49 0.96 2.62
C ILE A 33 -10.98 1.30 4.01
N LEU A 34 -10.03 0.53 4.55
CA LEU A 34 -9.45 0.78 5.88
C LEU A 34 -8.77 2.14 5.96
N VAL A 35 -8.00 2.55 4.94
CA VAL A 35 -7.41 3.90 4.91
C VAL A 35 -8.49 4.97 5.02
N LYS A 36 -9.58 4.87 4.23
CA LYS A 36 -10.64 5.85 4.24
C LYS A 36 -11.36 5.88 5.59
N SER A 37 -11.78 4.72 6.09
CA SER A 37 -12.52 4.60 7.36
C SER A 37 -11.69 5.09 8.55
N LEU A 38 -10.42 4.68 8.65
CA LEU A 38 -9.56 5.07 9.77
C LEU A 38 -9.22 6.57 9.74
N LYS A 39 -9.11 7.18 8.55
CA LYS A 39 -8.93 8.63 8.43
C LYS A 39 -10.12 9.38 9.03
N GLU A 40 -11.34 8.95 8.75
CA GLU A 40 -12.55 9.58 9.31
C GLU A 40 -12.71 9.34 10.83
N ILE A 41 -12.15 8.24 11.35
CA ILE A 41 -12.16 7.94 12.79
C ILE A 41 -11.12 8.77 13.55
N PHE A 42 -9.88 8.79 13.09
CA PHE A 42 -8.79 9.44 13.83
C PHE A 42 -8.69 10.94 13.58
N GLN A 43 -9.12 11.41 12.41
CA GLN A 43 -9.17 12.83 12.03
C GLN A 43 -7.88 13.62 12.29
N ARG A 44 -6.73 12.94 12.23
CA ARG A 44 -5.45 13.55 12.56
C ARG A 44 -5.07 14.61 11.51
N ALA A 45 -4.68 15.79 11.98
CA ALA A 45 -4.16 16.85 11.12
C ALA A 45 -2.82 16.46 10.46
N ARG A 46 -2.58 16.96 9.25
CA ARG A 46 -1.30 16.82 8.53
C ARG A 46 -0.25 17.78 9.10
N PRO A 47 1.05 17.51 8.89
CA PRO A 47 2.10 18.48 9.21
C PRO A 47 1.88 19.81 8.48
N LEU A 48 2.26 20.90 9.12
CA LEU A 48 2.25 22.24 8.51
C LEU A 48 3.40 22.37 7.50
N ASN A 49 3.27 23.30 6.56
CA ASN A 49 4.29 23.60 5.53
C ASN A 49 4.62 22.40 4.63
N SER A 50 3.59 21.71 4.14
CA SER A 50 3.74 20.63 3.17
C SER A 50 4.32 21.14 1.85
N ILE A 51 5.22 20.36 1.25
CA ILE A 51 5.85 20.73 -0.04
C ILE A 51 4.85 20.60 -1.19
N ILE A 52 3.88 19.70 -1.04
CA ILE A 52 2.77 19.50 -1.97
C ILE A 52 1.44 19.67 -1.24
N VAL A 53 0.40 20.04 -2.00
CA VAL A 53 -0.96 20.13 -1.48
C VAL A 53 -1.55 18.73 -1.45
N GLU A 54 -1.94 18.30 -0.25
CA GLU A 54 -2.78 17.12 -0.08
C GLU A 54 -3.89 17.39 0.92
N THR A 55 -5.09 16.90 0.61
CA THR A 55 -6.30 17.13 1.39
C THR A 55 -6.63 15.96 2.33
N GLY A 56 -7.49 16.23 3.31
CA GLY A 56 -7.97 15.25 4.28
C GLY A 56 -6.94 14.85 5.35
N TYR A 57 -7.32 13.89 6.18
CA TYR A 57 -6.57 13.49 7.37
C TYR A 57 -5.28 12.71 7.08
N SER A 58 -4.36 12.74 8.05
CA SER A 58 -2.99 12.20 7.91
C SER A 58 -2.85 10.73 8.31
N LEU A 59 -3.61 10.27 9.32
CA LEU A 59 -3.47 8.92 9.89
C LEU A 59 -4.57 7.96 9.38
N PRO A 60 -4.23 6.74 8.92
CA PRO A 60 -2.91 6.24 8.54
C PRO A 60 -2.46 6.75 7.17
N SER A 61 -1.15 6.61 6.88
CA SER A 61 -0.63 6.95 5.56
C SER A 61 -1.11 5.95 4.50
N GLY A 62 -1.98 6.42 3.61
CA GLY A 62 -2.51 5.60 2.52
C GLY A 62 -1.44 5.14 1.52
N HIS A 63 -0.45 5.99 1.24
CA HIS A 63 0.68 5.62 0.38
C HIS A 63 1.52 4.50 1.02
N ALA A 64 1.81 4.59 2.32
CA ALA A 64 2.57 3.56 3.04
C ALA A 64 1.80 2.22 3.07
N LEU A 65 0.53 2.25 3.46
CA LEU A 65 -0.32 1.06 3.59
C LEU A 65 -0.55 0.40 2.23
N ILE A 66 -1.07 1.14 1.24
CA ILE A 66 -1.45 0.56 -0.06
C ILE A 66 -0.20 0.10 -0.83
N SER A 67 0.93 0.80 -0.72
CA SER A 67 2.18 0.33 -1.35
C SER A 67 2.68 -0.98 -0.75
N LEU A 68 2.65 -1.11 0.58
CA LEU A 68 3.05 -2.34 1.26
C LEU A 68 2.16 -3.51 0.85
N VAL A 69 0.83 -3.32 0.87
CA VAL A 69 -0.11 -4.37 0.44
C VAL A 69 0.08 -4.70 -1.04
N PHE A 70 0.27 -3.71 -1.92
CA PHE A 70 0.47 -3.91 -3.35
C PHE A 70 1.74 -4.69 -3.67
N PHE A 71 2.90 -4.21 -3.22
CA PHE A 71 4.17 -4.87 -3.51
C PHE A 71 4.32 -6.18 -2.74
N GLY A 72 3.83 -6.24 -1.50
CA GLY A 72 3.85 -7.45 -0.67
C GLY A 72 3.04 -8.59 -1.28
N SER A 73 1.79 -8.33 -1.67
CA SER A 73 0.92 -9.36 -2.27
C SER A 73 1.41 -9.78 -3.66
N LEU A 74 1.92 -8.85 -4.46
CA LEU A 74 2.51 -9.17 -5.76
C LEU A 74 3.75 -10.05 -5.59
N THR A 75 4.65 -9.68 -4.68
CA THR A 75 5.85 -10.47 -4.36
C THR A 75 5.48 -11.84 -3.83
N TYR A 76 4.50 -11.94 -2.93
CA TYR A 76 3.99 -13.22 -2.43
C TYR A 76 3.50 -14.12 -3.58
N LEU A 77 2.71 -13.60 -4.52
CA LEU A 77 2.22 -14.36 -5.67
C LEU A 77 3.35 -14.86 -6.57
N PHE A 78 4.42 -14.08 -6.77
CA PHE A 78 5.59 -14.49 -7.54
C PHE A 78 6.45 -15.53 -6.80
N LEU A 79 6.64 -15.37 -5.48
CA LEU A 79 7.48 -16.26 -4.67
C LEU A 79 6.90 -17.67 -4.52
N ARG A 80 5.57 -17.85 -4.65
CA ARG A 80 4.92 -19.17 -4.66
C ARG A 80 5.54 -20.16 -5.66
N LYS A 81 6.14 -19.66 -6.75
CA LYS A 81 6.75 -20.50 -7.79
C LYS A 81 8.27 -20.67 -7.61
N LYS A 82 8.94 -19.66 -7.06
CA LYS A 82 10.39 -19.66 -6.83
C LYS A 82 10.77 -18.57 -5.84
N VAL A 83 11.54 -18.91 -4.82
CA VAL A 83 12.11 -17.93 -3.90
C VAL A 83 13.11 -17.03 -4.66
N ASN A 84 12.95 -15.72 -4.53
CA ASN A 84 13.80 -14.72 -5.16
C ASN A 84 14.08 -13.58 -4.19
N LEU A 85 15.27 -13.60 -3.57
CA LEU A 85 15.71 -12.60 -2.61
C LEU A 85 15.81 -11.19 -3.22
N VAL A 86 16.19 -11.09 -4.49
CA VAL A 86 16.29 -9.79 -5.18
C VAL A 86 14.91 -9.14 -5.30
N LEU A 87 13.88 -9.94 -5.60
CA LEU A 87 12.50 -9.45 -5.67
C LEU A 87 11.98 -9.00 -4.30
N MET A 88 12.27 -9.77 -3.25
CA MET A 88 11.91 -9.41 -1.88
C MET A 88 12.58 -8.10 -1.45
N LEU A 89 13.90 -8.02 -1.57
CA LEU A 89 14.67 -6.84 -1.17
C LEU A 89 14.27 -5.60 -1.97
N SER A 90 14.13 -5.71 -3.29
CA SER A 90 13.71 -4.58 -4.13
C SER A 90 12.31 -4.09 -3.76
N SER A 91 11.37 -5.00 -3.50
CA SER A 91 10.02 -4.65 -3.06
C SER A 91 10.02 -3.95 -1.69
N THR A 92 10.77 -4.48 -0.73
CA THR A 92 10.92 -3.86 0.60
C THR A 92 11.53 -2.47 0.49
N ILE A 93 12.62 -2.31 -0.28
CA ILE A 93 13.27 -1.01 -0.50
C ILE A 93 12.29 -0.01 -1.13
N LEU A 94 11.53 -0.42 -2.15
CA LEU A 94 10.55 0.44 -2.80
C LEU A 94 9.47 0.90 -1.82
N VAL A 95 8.92 0.00 -0.99
CA VAL A 95 7.91 0.35 0.02
C VAL A 95 8.47 1.36 1.04
N LEU A 96 9.71 1.17 1.48
CA LEU A 96 10.38 2.09 2.41
C LEU A 96 10.64 3.45 1.77
N LEU A 97 11.10 3.49 0.52
CA LEU A 97 11.29 4.75 -0.23
C LEU A 97 9.98 5.51 -0.43
N ILE A 98 8.88 4.80 -0.67
CA ILE A 98 7.54 5.42 -0.77
C ILE A 98 7.15 6.05 0.57
N GLY A 99 7.34 5.36 1.70
CA GLY A 99 7.09 5.94 3.02
C GLY A 99 7.99 7.14 3.30
N PHE A 100 9.28 7.02 3.03
CA PHE A 100 10.24 8.12 3.18
C PHE A 100 9.85 9.34 2.35
N SER A 101 9.37 9.14 1.12
CA SER A 101 8.89 10.26 0.29
C SER A 101 7.79 11.08 0.98
N ARG A 102 6.95 10.44 1.80
CA ARG A 102 5.87 11.12 2.52
C ARG A 102 6.37 11.95 3.69
N LEU A 103 7.47 11.53 4.34
CA LEU A 103 8.18 12.35 5.33
C LEU A 103 8.86 13.54 4.66
N TYR A 104 9.60 13.27 3.59
CA TYR A 104 10.32 14.29 2.83
C TYR A 104 9.38 15.41 2.37
N LEU A 105 8.23 15.04 1.82
CA LEU A 105 7.19 15.98 1.36
C LEU A 105 6.41 16.65 2.49
N ARG A 106 6.65 16.27 3.75
CA ARG A 106 5.99 16.79 4.95
C ARG A 106 4.47 16.66 4.91
N VAL A 107 3.96 15.58 4.30
CA VAL A 107 2.52 15.31 4.20
C VAL A 107 2.01 14.32 5.24
N HIS A 108 2.92 13.62 5.93
CA HIS A 108 2.63 12.63 6.96
C HIS A 108 3.66 12.69 8.09
N TRP A 109 3.22 12.35 9.30
CA TRP A 109 4.11 12.08 10.43
C TRP A 109 4.72 10.68 10.30
N LEU A 110 5.88 10.43 10.92
CA LEU A 110 6.49 9.10 10.95
C LEU A 110 5.55 8.03 11.51
N SER A 111 4.82 8.38 12.57
CA SER A 111 3.78 7.51 13.14
C SER A 111 2.68 7.14 12.15
N ASP A 112 2.34 8.00 11.18
CA ASP A 112 1.28 7.70 10.21
C ASP A 112 1.74 6.62 9.21
N ILE A 113 3.02 6.67 8.88
CA ILE A 113 3.69 5.72 7.98
C ILE A 113 3.84 4.37 8.70
N LEU A 114 4.33 4.38 9.94
CA LEU A 114 4.44 3.17 10.75
C LEU A 114 3.07 2.51 10.98
N ALA A 115 2.04 3.29 11.30
CA ALA A 115 0.67 2.76 11.40
C ALA A 115 0.19 2.16 10.08
N GLY A 116 0.46 2.83 8.95
CA GLY A 116 0.15 2.32 7.62
C GLY A 116 0.85 0.98 7.33
N TYR A 117 2.13 0.85 7.69
CA TYR A 117 2.87 -0.40 7.52
C TYR A 117 2.36 -1.52 8.43
N LEU A 118 2.09 -1.23 9.70
CA LEU A 118 1.54 -2.22 10.64
C LEU A 118 0.20 -2.78 10.15
N ILE A 119 -0.71 -1.90 9.74
CA ILE A 119 -2.01 -2.32 9.19
C ILE A 119 -1.81 -3.11 7.90
N GLY A 120 -0.92 -2.67 7.01
CA GLY A 120 -0.64 -3.40 5.78
C GLY A 120 -0.04 -4.79 6.02
N ILE A 121 0.81 -4.96 7.05
CA ILE A 121 1.36 -6.26 7.46
C ILE A 121 0.25 -7.18 8.00
N ILE A 122 -0.71 -6.63 8.75
CA ILE A 122 -1.86 -7.40 9.26
C ILE A 122 -2.78 -7.88 8.11
N ILE A 123 -2.89 -7.09 7.05
CA ILE A 123 -3.72 -7.42 5.87
C ILE A 123 -3.07 -8.51 5.00
N LEU A 124 -1.74 -8.50 4.89
CA LEU A 124 -0.97 -9.44 4.05
C LEU A 124 -0.90 -10.84 4.65
#